data_AF-A0A1S4EMY7-F1
#
_entry.id   AF-A0A1S4EMY7-F1
#
_cell.length_a   1.000
_cell.length_b   1.000
_cell.length_c   1.000
_cell.angle_alpha   90.00
_cell.angle_beta   90.00
_cell.angle_gamma   90.00
#
_symmetry.space_group_name_H-M   'P 1'
#
loop_
_entity.id
_entity.type
_entity.pdbx_description
1 polymer ?
#
loop_
_entity_poly.entity_id
_entity_poly.type
_entity_poly.pdbx_seq_one_letter_code
_entity_poly.pdbx_strand_id
1 'polypeptide(L)'
;IQTLIVTQFNTSLLPALLESMTPLKNQLQTELSQKLTATDHLLKENLSKVVQSKTVLDTITNAVLQNLQMNMRECFKEYFRKSLPDYQKASHAMFKQLSETFDYIDEALGALDIQHSSTREHVPKVLLSTLTKLKSFSVAQPNHPAIKHVKKLERVIQGVLRDFE
;
A
#
# COMPACT_ATOMS: atom_id res chain seq x y z
N ILE A 1 82.54 -22.84 55.68
CA ILE A 1 82.51 -22.47 54.24
C ILE A 1 81.12 -22.69 53.65
N GLN A 2 80.56 -23.91 53.70
CA GLN A 2 79.23 -24.21 53.17
C GLN A 2 78.11 -23.31 53.72
N THR A 3 78.06 -23.08 55.04
CA THR A 3 77.10 -22.17 55.67
C THR A 3 77.25 -20.73 55.16
N LEU A 4 78.49 -20.27 54.96
CA LEU A 4 78.78 -18.91 54.50
C LEU A 4 78.31 -18.70 53.04
N ILE A 5 78.51 -19.71 52.19
CA ILE A 5 78.04 -19.72 50.79
C ILE A 5 76.51 -19.71 50.73
N VAL A 6 75.85 -20.55 51.54
CA VAL A 6 74.38 -20.59 51.61
C VAL A 6 73.81 -19.27 52.11
N THR A 7 74.45 -18.66 53.13
CA THR A 7 74.05 -17.33 53.61
C THR A 7 74.22 -16.28 52.53
N GLN A 8 75.37 -16.21 51.84
CA GLN A 8 75.62 -15.22 50.80
C GLN A 8 74.67 -15.39 49.59
N PHE A 9 74.36 -16.62 49.22
CA PHE A 9 73.39 -16.94 48.19
C PHE A 9 71.99 -16.42 48.54
N ASN A 10 71.51 -16.74 49.75
CA ASN A 10 70.17 -16.36 50.19
C ASN A 10 70.02 -14.87 50.50
N THR A 11 71.10 -14.19 50.91
CA THR A 11 71.04 -12.80 51.37
C THR A 11 71.41 -11.77 50.30
N SER A 12 72.08 -12.16 49.21
CA SER A 12 72.57 -11.18 48.22
C SER A 12 72.21 -11.58 46.78
N LEU A 13 72.49 -12.83 46.39
CA LEU A 13 72.22 -13.29 45.02
C LEU A 13 70.73 -13.48 44.74
N LEU A 14 70.01 -14.20 45.60
CA LEU A 14 68.58 -14.44 45.43
C LEU A 14 67.75 -13.13 45.45
N PRO A 15 68.00 -12.18 46.36
CA PRO A 15 67.32 -10.88 46.36
C PRO A 15 67.62 -10.05 45.10
N ALA A 16 68.87 -9.98 44.64
CA ALA A 16 69.22 -9.25 43.42
C ALA A 16 68.52 -9.84 42.18
N LEU A 17 68.38 -11.16 42.12
CA LEU A 17 67.67 -11.84 41.05
C LEU A 17 66.16 -11.53 41.09
N LEU A 18 65.54 -11.56 42.27
CA LEU A 18 64.15 -11.14 42.48
C LEU A 18 63.91 -9.66 42.15
N GLU A 19 64.81 -8.77 42.56
CA GLU A 19 64.77 -7.35 42.20
C GLU A 19 64.83 -7.17 40.68
N SER A 20 65.68 -7.92 39.98
CA SER A 20 65.76 -7.87 38.51
C SER A 20 64.52 -8.42 37.78
N MET A 21 63.77 -9.35 38.38
CA MET A 21 62.53 -9.88 37.81
C MET A 21 61.33 -8.95 37.99
N THR A 22 61.34 -8.11 39.02
CA THR A 22 60.27 -7.14 39.30
C THR A 22 60.00 -6.18 38.14
N PRO A 23 61.00 -5.52 37.51
CA PRO A 23 60.77 -4.64 36.37
C PRO A 23 60.27 -5.40 35.13
N LEU A 24 60.72 -6.64 34.91
CA LEU A 24 60.22 -7.49 33.81
C LEU A 24 58.73 -7.80 34.00
N LYS A 25 58.30 -8.19 35.20
CA LYS A 25 56.88 -8.42 35.51
C LYS A 25 56.04 -7.17 35.25
N ASN A 26 56.52 -6.01 35.68
CA ASN A 26 55.82 -4.74 35.52
C ASN A 26 55.74 -4.31 34.04
N GLN A 27 56.82 -4.48 33.28
CA GLN A 27 56.83 -4.23 31.83
C GLN A 27 55.83 -5.14 31.10
N LEU A 28 55.85 -6.43 31.40
CA LEU A 28 54.98 -7.42 30.77
C LEU A 28 53.50 -7.12 31.06
N GLN A 29 53.18 -6.75 32.31
CA GLN A 29 51.84 -6.33 32.70
C GLN A 29 51.40 -5.03 32.00
N THR A 30 52.33 -4.09 31.81
CA THR A 30 52.08 -2.83 31.10
C THR A 30 51.83 -3.08 29.60
N GLU A 31 52.70 -3.85 28.94
CA GLU A 31 52.55 -4.19 27.52
C GLU A 31 51.25 -4.94 27.24
N LEU A 32 50.89 -5.90 28.11
CA LEU A 32 49.65 -6.66 27.97
C LEU A 32 48.43 -5.73 28.03
N SER A 33 48.41 -4.83 29.02
CA SER A 33 47.32 -3.87 29.21
C SER A 33 47.20 -2.90 28.02
N GLN A 34 48.34 -2.43 27.51
CA GLN A 34 48.40 -1.56 26.32
C GLN A 34 47.90 -2.27 25.06
N LYS A 35 48.37 -3.50 24.79
CA LYS A 35 47.94 -4.28 23.62
C LYS A 35 46.45 -4.62 23.68
N LEU A 36 45.92 -4.97 24.85
CA LEU A 36 44.48 -5.21 25.04
C LEU A 36 43.68 -3.94 24.71
N THR A 37 44.07 -2.79 25.28
CA THR A 37 43.38 -1.52 25.03
C THR A 37 43.41 -1.12 23.55
N ALA A 38 44.57 -1.28 22.88
CA ALA A 38 44.70 -0.99 21.45
C ALA A 38 43.84 -1.94 20.60
N THR A 39 43.77 -3.22 20.99
CA THR A 39 42.94 -4.23 20.32
C THR A 39 41.46 -3.90 20.45
N ASP A 40 40.99 -3.56 21.66
CA ASP A 40 39.61 -3.14 21.90
C ASP A 40 39.24 -1.91 21.06
N HIS A 41 40.14 -0.92 20.98
CA HIS A 41 39.91 0.26 20.16
C HIS A 41 39.78 -0.09 18.67
N LEU A 42 40.71 -0.87 18.12
CA LEU A 42 40.69 -1.30 16.73
C LEU A 42 39.46 -2.14 16.40
N LEU A 43 39.05 -3.05 17.30
CA LEU A 43 37.84 -3.85 17.12
C LEU A 43 36.60 -2.96 17.06
N LYS A 44 36.47 -2.01 18.00
CA LYS A 44 35.35 -1.08 18.03
C LYS A 44 35.27 -0.22 16.77
N GLU A 45 36.42 0.30 16.32
CA GLU A 45 36.51 1.11 15.11
C GLU A 45 36.13 0.31 13.85
N ASN A 46 36.67 -0.91 13.73
CA ASN A 46 36.39 -1.77 12.59
C ASN A 46 34.91 -2.20 12.54
N LEU A 47 34.31 -2.55 13.67
CA LEU A 47 32.88 -2.87 13.75
C LEU A 47 32.01 -1.68 13.34
N SER A 48 32.33 -0.48 13.84
CA SER A 48 31.63 0.75 13.45
C SER A 48 31.70 0.98 11.93
N LYS A 49 32.88 0.82 11.34
CA LYS A 49 33.09 0.97 9.88
C LYS A 49 32.30 -0.04 9.07
N VAL A 50 32.28 -1.31 9.49
CA VAL A 50 31.55 -2.38 8.77
C VAL A 50 30.04 -2.13 8.78
N VAL A 51 29.47 -1.82 9.95
CA VAL A 51 28.01 -1.59 10.08
C VAL A 51 27.57 -0.34 9.32
N GLN A 52 28.43 0.68 9.27
CA GLN A 52 28.18 1.92 8.52
C GLN A 52 28.65 1.84 7.06
N SER A 53 29.19 0.70 6.64
CA SER A 53 29.72 0.57 5.28
C SER A 53 28.59 0.64 4.27
N LYS A 54 28.86 1.35 3.17
CA LYS A 54 27.93 1.49 2.07
C LYS A 54 27.44 0.13 1.56
N THR A 55 28.31 -0.87 1.50
CA THR A 55 27.97 -2.23 1.05
C THR A 55 26.91 -2.89 1.93
N VAL A 56 27.08 -2.83 3.26
CA VAL A 56 26.12 -3.42 4.20
C VAL A 56 24.79 -2.69 4.13
N LEU A 57 24.83 -1.36 4.13
CA LEU A 57 23.63 -0.53 4.02
C LEU A 57 22.88 -0.79 2.71
N ASP A 58 23.58 -0.76 1.56
CA ASP A 58 22.98 -0.99 0.24
C ASP A 58 22.36 -2.40 0.15
N THR A 59 23.00 -3.42 0.75
CA THR A 59 22.46 -4.79 0.77
C THR A 59 21.16 -4.87 1.56
N ILE A 60 21.12 -4.29 2.76
CA ILE A 60 19.92 -4.26 3.61
C ILE A 60 18.82 -3.45 2.94
N THR A 61 19.13 -2.26 2.43
CA THR A 61 18.16 -1.38 1.74
C THR A 61 17.56 -2.08 0.53
N ASN A 62 18.36 -2.75 -0.30
CA ASN A 62 17.85 -3.48 -1.46
C ASN A 62 16.93 -4.64 -1.06
N ALA A 63 17.28 -5.40 -0.02
CA ALA A 63 16.42 -6.47 0.49
C ALA A 63 15.06 -5.94 0.97
N VAL A 64 15.08 -4.82 1.72
CA VAL A 64 13.86 -4.15 2.19
C VAL A 64 13.01 -3.64 1.02
N LEU A 65 13.62 -2.97 0.04
CA LEU A 65 12.92 -2.45 -1.13
C LEU A 65 12.28 -3.56 -1.97
N GLN A 66 12.99 -4.66 -2.20
CA GLN A 66 12.46 -5.81 -2.93
C GLN A 66 11.25 -6.41 -2.22
N ASN A 67 11.33 -6.58 -0.90
CA ASN A 67 10.23 -7.14 -0.11
C ASN A 67 9.00 -6.22 -0.14
N LEU A 68 9.19 -4.91 0.06
CA LEU A 68 8.09 -3.93 0.00
C LEU A 68 7.43 -3.89 -1.39
N GLN A 69 8.23 -3.88 -2.46
CA GLN A 69 7.69 -3.91 -3.83
C GLN A 69 6.90 -5.18 -4.13
N MET A 70 7.37 -6.34 -3.64
CA MET A 70 6.68 -7.62 -3.78
C MET A 70 5.34 -7.60 -3.04
N ASN A 71 5.34 -7.21 -1.76
CA ASN A 71 4.14 -7.16 -0.92
C ASN A 71 3.10 -6.16 -1.46
N MET A 72 3.52 -4.96 -1.85
CA MET A 72 2.60 -3.97 -2.42
C MET A 72 1.96 -4.48 -3.71
N ARG A 73 2.74 -5.11 -4.60
CA ARG A 73 2.23 -5.66 -5.87
C ARG A 73 1.21 -6.77 -5.62
N GLU A 74 1.47 -7.65 -4.66
CA GLU A 74 0.57 -8.75 -4.33
C GLU A 74 -0.73 -8.25 -3.68
N CYS A 75 -0.62 -7.35 -2.70
CA CYS A 75 -1.78 -6.72 -2.06
C CYS A 75 -2.66 -5.98 -3.08
N PHE A 76 -2.06 -5.22 -4.00
CA PHE A 76 -2.81 -4.54 -5.06
C PHE A 76 -3.52 -5.53 -5.98
N LYS A 77 -2.83 -6.59 -6.41
CA LYS A 77 -3.44 -7.64 -7.24
C LYS A 77 -4.60 -8.31 -6.52
N GLU A 78 -4.44 -8.63 -5.25
CA GLU A 78 -5.49 -9.26 -4.44
C GLU A 78 -6.70 -8.33 -4.26
N TYR A 79 -6.45 -7.05 -3.97
CA TYR A 79 -7.50 -6.03 -3.87
C TYR A 79 -8.33 -5.96 -5.15
N PHE A 80 -7.69 -5.81 -6.32
CA PHE A 80 -8.41 -5.76 -7.58
C PHE A 80 -9.12 -7.07 -7.92
N ARG A 81 -8.47 -8.21 -7.66
CA ARG A 81 -9.08 -9.53 -7.85
C ARG A 81 -10.35 -9.69 -7.02
N LYS A 82 -10.40 -9.14 -5.81
CA LYS A 82 -11.55 -9.20 -4.91
C LYS A 82 -12.61 -8.14 -5.24
N SER A 83 -12.22 -6.89 -5.43
CA SER A 83 -13.16 -5.77 -5.53
C SER A 83 -13.71 -5.53 -6.93
N LEU A 84 -12.99 -5.88 -8.00
CA LEU A 84 -13.46 -5.67 -9.37
C LEU A 84 -14.74 -6.48 -9.69
N PRO A 85 -14.84 -7.78 -9.31
CA PRO A 85 -16.07 -8.54 -9.50
C PRO A 85 -17.27 -7.94 -8.75
N ASP A 86 -17.07 -7.46 -7.53
CA ASP A 86 -18.14 -6.86 -6.73
C ASP A 86 -18.63 -5.55 -7.36
N TYR A 87 -17.71 -4.72 -7.83
CA TYR A 87 -18.05 -3.53 -8.61
C TYR A 87 -18.83 -3.88 -9.89
N GLN A 88 -18.37 -4.88 -10.65
CA GLN A 88 -19.05 -5.31 -11.87
C GLN A 88 -20.47 -5.83 -11.58
N LYS A 89 -20.64 -6.64 -10.53
CA LYS A 89 -21.96 -7.12 -10.10
C LYS A 89 -22.88 -5.97 -9.71
N ALA A 90 -22.40 -5.01 -8.92
CA ALA A 90 -23.19 -3.86 -8.49
C ALA A 90 -23.59 -2.98 -9.68
N SER A 91 -22.64 -2.67 -10.56
CA SER A 91 -22.90 -1.89 -11.77
C SER A 91 -23.90 -2.60 -12.69
N HIS A 92 -23.71 -3.90 -12.93
CA HIS A 92 -24.63 -4.70 -13.74
C HIS A 92 -26.05 -4.73 -13.13
N ALA A 93 -26.17 -4.91 -11.82
CA ALA A 93 -27.45 -4.87 -11.13
C ALA A 93 -28.14 -3.51 -11.26
N MET A 94 -27.41 -2.40 -11.10
CA MET A 94 -27.96 -1.06 -11.31
C MET A 94 -28.45 -0.85 -12.75
N PHE A 95 -27.66 -1.28 -13.74
CA PHE A 95 -28.08 -1.18 -15.15
C PHE A 95 -29.29 -2.05 -15.47
N LYS A 96 -29.38 -3.24 -14.89
CA LYS A 96 -30.54 -4.11 -15.03
C LYS A 96 -31.80 -3.44 -14.47
N GLN A 97 -31.74 -2.92 -13.25
CA GLN A 97 -32.87 -2.20 -12.63
C GLN A 97 -33.30 -0.98 -13.46
N LEU A 98 -32.34 -0.24 -13.99
CA LEU A 98 -32.62 0.89 -14.87
C LEU A 98 -33.34 0.44 -16.15
N SER A 99 -32.90 -0.68 -16.76
CA SER A 99 -33.56 -1.26 -17.93
C SER A 99 -35.00 -1.67 -17.63
N GLU A 100 -35.22 -2.39 -16.53
CA GLU A 100 -36.56 -2.83 -16.10
C GLU A 100 -37.48 -1.63 -15.84
N THR A 101 -36.95 -0.54 -15.28
CA THR A 101 -37.70 0.70 -15.08
C THR A 101 -38.12 1.32 -16.41
N PHE A 102 -37.25 1.32 -17.42
CA PHE A 102 -37.61 1.82 -18.74
C PHE A 102 -38.69 0.98 -19.41
N ASP A 103 -38.63 -0.35 -19.28
CA ASP A 103 -39.64 -1.25 -19.82
C ASP A 103 -41.00 -1.06 -19.13
N TYR A 104 -41.01 -0.87 -17.80
CA TYR A 104 -42.22 -0.54 -17.06
C TYR A 104 -42.84 0.79 -17.50
N ILE A 105 -42.01 1.83 -17.74
CA ILE A 105 -42.52 3.11 -18.24
C ILE A 105 -43.13 2.93 -19.65
N ASP A 106 -42.49 2.17 -20.53
CA ASP A 106 -43.00 1.88 -21.88
C ASP A 106 -44.37 1.19 -21.82
N GLU A 107 -44.52 0.18 -20.96
CA GLU A 107 -45.80 -0.51 -20.73
C GLU A 107 -46.86 0.41 -20.12
N ALA A 108 -46.50 1.20 -19.11
CA ALA A 108 -47.42 2.13 -18.47
C ALA A 108 -47.94 3.19 -19.45
N LEU A 109 -47.08 3.66 -20.36
CA LEU A 109 -47.48 4.58 -21.43
C LEU A 109 -48.46 3.92 -22.41
N GLY A 110 -48.25 2.65 -22.75
CA GLY A 110 -49.18 1.88 -23.60
C GLY A 110 -50.54 1.60 -22.97
N ALA A 111 -50.61 1.57 -21.64
CA ALA A 111 -51.83 1.34 -20.87
C ALA A 111 -52.63 2.62 -20.54
N LEU A 112 -52.17 3.79 -20.97
CA LEU A 112 -52.84 5.06 -20.66
C LEU A 112 -54.21 5.16 -21.36
N ASP A 113 -55.26 5.39 -20.58
CA ASP A 113 -56.57 5.78 -21.12
C ASP A 113 -56.60 7.28 -21.46
N ILE A 114 -56.35 7.58 -22.73
CA ILE A 114 -56.36 8.93 -23.28
C ILE A 114 -57.76 9.57 -23.36
N GLN A 115 -58.83 8.81 -23.12
CA GLN A 115 -60.20 9.35 -23.12
C GLN A 115 -60.61 9.89 -21.74
N HIS A 116 -59.90 9.49 -20.68
CA HIS A 116 -60.18 9.95 -19.32
C HIS A 116 -59.81 11.44 -19.14
N SER A 117 -60.74 12.23 -18.60
CA SER A 117 -60.64 13.70 -18.52
C SER A 117 -59.40 14.19 -17.77
N SER A 118 -59.10 13.62 -16.61
CA SER A 118 -57.91 13.99 -15.82
C SER A 118 -56.60 13.59 -16.51
N THR A 119 -56.61 12.51 -17.31
CA THR A 119 -55.45 12.06 -18.07
C THR A 119 -55.11 13.09 -19.16
N ARG A 120 -56.13 13.54 -19.92
CA ARG A 120 -55.96 14.58 -20.96
C ARG A 120 -55.47 15.91 -20.40
N GLU A 121 -55.85 16.27 -19.18
CA GLU A 121 -55.45 17.55 -18.59
C GLU A 121 -54.00 17.54 -18.05
N HIS A 122 -53.54 16.40 -17.51
CA HIS A 122 -52.29 16.36 -16.72
C HIS A 122 -51.15 15.60 -17.39
N VAL A 123 -51.44 14.49 -18.08
CA VAL A 123 -50.39 13.62 -18.65
C VAL A 123 -49.55 14.33 -19.72
N PRO A 124 -50.10 15.14 -20.64
CA PRO A 124 -49.28 15.86 -21.61
C PRO A 124 -48.19 16.74 -20.96
N LYS A 125 -48.50 17.42 -19.86
CA LYS A 125 -47.54 18.26 -19.13
C LYS A 125 -46.41 17.43 -18.52
N VAL A 126 -46.74 16.27 -17.94
CA VAL A 126 -45.75 15.33 -17.38
C VAL A 126 -44.86 14.74 -18.46
N LEU A 127 -45.45 14.35 -19.60
CA LEU A 127 -44.73 13.79 -20.74
C LEU A 127 -43.79 14.80 -21.39
N LEU A 128 -44.20 16.05 -21.55
CA LEU A 128 -43.33 17.13 -22.08
C LEU A 128 -42.13 17.43 -21.16
N SER A 129 -42.37 17.48 -19.84
CA SER A 129 -41.30 17.65 -18.85
C SER A 129 -40.33 16.48 -18.87
N THR A 130 -40.84 15.25 -18.93
CA THR A 130 -40.03 14.03 -19.03
C THR A 130 -39.22 14.02 -20.32
N LEU A 131 -39.85 14.32 -21.47
CA LEU A 131 -39.17 14.38 -22.77
C LEU A 131 -38.02 15.39 -22.78
N THR A 132 -38.22 16.55 -22.13
CA THR A 132 -37.16 17.57 -21.99
C THR A 132 -35.96 17.03 -21.21
N LYS A 133 -36.21 16.34 -20.09
CA LYS A 133 -35.14 15.72 -19.28
C LYS A 133 -34.40 14.63 -20.05
N LEU A 134 -35.12 13.77 -20.78
CA LEU A 134 -34.52 12.70 -21.59
C LEU A 134 -33.65 13.28 -22.71
N LYS A 135 -34.13 14.29 -23.44
CA LYS A 135 -33.36 14.96 -24.49
C LYS A 135 -32.08 15.60 -23.93
N SER A 136 -32.17 16.28 -22.79
CA SER A 136 -31.01 16.87 -22.11
C SER A 136 -29.98 15.80 -21.72
N PHE A 137 -30.44 14.67 -21.18
CA PHE A 137 -29.57 13.53 -20.87
C PHE A 137 -28.90 12.96 -22.13
N SER A 138 -29.66 12.80 -23.21
CA SER A 138 -29.20 12.24 -24.48
C SER A 138 -28.08 13.06 -25.11
N VAL A 139 -28.16 14.39 -24.99
CA VAL A 139 -27.12 15.33 -25.43
C VAL A 139 -25.90 15.33 -24.49
N ALA A 140 -26.14 15.30 -23.17
CA ALA A 140 -25.06 15.34 -22.18
C ALA A 140 -24.22 14.06 -22.15
N GLN A 141 -24.83 12.89 -22.41
CA GLN A 141 -24.18 11.59 -22.32
C GLN A 141 -24.45 10.70 -23.56
N PRO A 142 -23.92 11.05 -24.74
CA PRO A 142 -24.25 10.36 -25.99
C PRO A 142 -23.77 8.90 -26.05
N ASN A 143 -22.75 8.53 -25.26
CA ASN A 143 -22.16 7.20 -25.21
C ASN A 143 -22.58 6.39 -23.97
N HIS A 144 -23.57 6.86 -23.20
CA HIS A 144 -24.01 6.15 -22.00
C HIS A 144 -24.64 4.79 -22.36
N PRO A 145 -24.42 3.70 -21.58
CA PRO A 145 -25.01 2.39 -21.88
C PRO A 145 -26.54 2.39 -22.01
N ALA A 146 -27.23 3.28 -21.28
CA ALA A 146 -28.68 3.42 -21.32
C ALA A 146 -29.21 4.29 -22.49
N ILE A 147 -28.34 4.89 -23.32
CA ILE A 147 -28.76 5.87 -24.34
C ILE A 147 -29.77 5.32 -25.34
N LYS A 148 -29.69 4.01 -25.66
CA LYS A 148 -30.64 3.34 -26.55
C LYS A 148 -32.05 3.27 -25.94
N HIS A 149 -32.15 2.98 -24.64
CA HIS A 149 -33.42 2.94 -23.91
C HIS A 149 -34.03 4.34 -23.82
N VAL A 150 -33.21 5.34 -23.48
CA VAL A 150 -33.63 6.76 -23.45
C VAL A 150 -34.20 7.20 -24.80
N LYS A 151 -33.50 6.94 -25.91
CA LYS A 151 -33.98 7.29 -27.26
C LYS A 151 -35.21 6.48 -27.70
N LYS A 152 -35.40 5.26 -27.21
CA LYS A 152 -36.64 4.49 -27.41
C LYS A 152 -37.80 5.20 -26.70
N LEU A 153 -37.64 5.51 -25.42
CA LEU A 153 -38.66 6.17 -24.61
C LEU A 153 -39.02 7.57 -25.14
N GLU A 154 -38.03 8.35 -25.58
CA GLU A 154 -38.28 9.64 -26.23
C GLU A 154 -39.24 9.51 -27.43
N ARG A 155 -39.07 8.48 -28.26
CA ARG A 155 -39.93 8.22 -29.43
C ARG A 155 -41.34 7.78 -29.02
N VAL A 156 -41.45 6.94 -28.00
CA VAL A 156 -42.75 6.47 -27.48
C VAL A 156 -43.54 7.64 -26.90
N ILE A 157 -42.90 8.46 -26.04
CA ILE A 157 -43.52 9.65 -25.46
C ILE A 157 -43.98 10.63 -26.55
N GLN A 158 -43.18 10.84 -27.60
CA GLN A 158 -43.59 11.66 -28.75
C GLN A 158 -44.75 11.07 -29.55
N GLY A 159 -44.89 9.73 -29.58
CA GLY A 159 -46.06 9.07 -30.15
C GLY A 159 -47.31 9.40 -29.33
N VAL A 160 -47.27 9.07 -28.04
CA VAL A 160 -48.39 9.27 -27.11
C VAL A 160 -48.81 10.74 -27.04
N LEU A 161 -47.87 11.69 -27.06
CA LEU A 161 -48.19 13.13 -27.07
C LEU A 161 -49.01 13.57 -28.30
N ARG A 162 -48.80 12.93 -29.46
CA ARG A 162 -49.58 13.23 -30.68
C ARG A 162 -51.02 12.74 -30.56
N ASP A 163 -51.29 11.73 -29.74
CA ASP A 163 -52.64 11.21 -29.50
C ASP A 163 -53.47 12.12 -28.59
N PHE A 164 -52.85 13.14 -27.98
CA PHE A 164 -53.52 14.18 -27.17
C PHE A 164 -53.86 15.46 -27.95
N GLU A 165 -53.34 15.63 -29.16
CA GLU A 165 -53.66 16.73 -30.09
C GLU A 165 -55.00 16.50 -30.81
#